data_AF-A0A4Y2RF43-F1
#
_entry.id   AF-A0A4Y2RF43-F1
#
_cell.length_a   1.000
_cell.length_b   1.000
_cell.length_c   1.000
_cell.angle_alpha   90.00
_cell.angle_beta   90.00
_cell.angle_gamma   90.00
#
_symmetry.space_group_name_H-M   'P 1'
#
loop_
_entity.id
_entity.type
_entity.pdbx_description
1 polymer ?
#
loop_
_entity_poly.entity_id
_entity_poly.type
_entity_poly.pdbx_seq_one_letter_code
_entity_poly.pdbx_strand_id
1 'polypeptide(L)'
;MANFVSWNCRGIKNKFSDLKDIINSHQPSIIALQETYLKAEDTISLQHYNLLHKHGIGHRISGGVALLISNSFPSAPLTLNTSLQAIAVQIHTHSLISVCSLYLPPNTPVDQVCLNNLVSQLPEPFIILGDMNGHSPLWGNPDTNTRGLQIEKLLNDHNLCLLNNDESTYFHEPTRTFHSVDLAICTPSLLPYLSLQVDNDLHNSDHFPLIISDCRRQNSIIHSVLRYNFKTSNWCKFSSIAKITKEMVSNNSIDTAVENVTAVLIAAADCSIPKSSNTFKKQRKVWWNSDCREAKKKQRKAWTRFCRSPTTANLICYKQAKAISRRIQRRSKRESWEKYISSISSTISSKKLWERVKKTCGIFRSSNIRILYNNGIPVTSLQDIANCIASELAHTTKSNNYSVSFLHHKFTSEKQKLNFNCSPYAPYNRDFTFFELKRCLSEIHRSSPGPDNISYNMIQHLSDESLHNLLFLYNRIWHERSFPSSWQQAIKIPVLKPGKEPSNPRNYRPIALTNCMCKILEKMANKRLVYYLETNGLLSPFQSGFRQGRSTIDNLLALETEIRNAFIRRQLAVGIFFDIEKAYDRA
;
A
#
# COMPACT_ATOMS: atom_id res chain seq x y z
N MET A 1 4.16 -2.83 17.84
CA MET A 1 5.60 -2.51 17.92
C MET A 1 6.17 -2.51 16.51
N ALA A 2 7.22 -1.74 16.27
CA ALA A 2 7.99 -1.86 15.03
C ALA A 2 9.10 -2.90 15.24
N ASN A 3 9.20 -3.87 14.34
CA ASN A 3 10.20 -4.93 14.42
C ASN A 3 11.16 -4.82 13.23
N PHE A 4 12.46 -4.94 13.46
CA PHE A 4 13.47 -4.98 12.42
C PHE A 4 14.05 -6.39 12.36
N VAL A 5 14.37 -6.87 11.17
CA VAL A 5 15.00 -8.18 10.97
C VAL A 5 16.30 -8.02 10.21
N SER A 6 17.37 -8.67 10.66
CA SER A 6 18.60 -8.85 9.88
C SER A 6 18.76 -10.31 9.52
N TRP A 7 19.11 -10.64 8.27
CA TRP A 7 19.32 -12.01 7.86
C TRP A 7 20.27 -12.15 6.67
N ASN A 8 21.43 -12.78 6.90
CA ASN A 8 22.26 -13.25 5.81
C ASN A 8 21.56 -14.44 5.13
N CYS A 9 21.00 -14.13 3.96
CA CYS A 9 20.13 -15.04 3.24
C CYS A 9 20.89 -15.90 2.23
N ARG A 10 22.20 -15.73 2.04
CA ARG A 10 23.06 -16.54 1.14
C ARG A 10 22.33 -16.99 -0.15
N GLY A 11 21.88 -16.02 -0.93
CA GLY A 11 21.09 -16.17 -2.15
C GLY A 11 19.57 -16.15 -1.92
N ILE A 12 18.94 -15.01 -2.18
CA ILE A 12 17.51 -14.80 -1.85
C ILE A 12 16.53 -15.45 -2.84
N LYS A 13 16.89 -15.59 -4.13
CA LYS A 13 15.98 -16.06 -5.20
C LYS A 13 15.30 -17.41 -4.86
N ASN A 14 16.05 -18.32 -4.25
CA ASN A 14 15.55 -19.65 -3.88
C ASN A 14 14.91 -19.71 -2.48
N LYS A 15 15.08 -18.66 -1.66
CA LYS A 15 14.62 -18.60 -0.26
C LYS A 15 13.46 -17.63 -0.05
N PHE A 16 12.82 -17.20 -1.13
CA PHE A 16 11.65 -16.33 -1.07
C PHE A 16 10.49 -16.90 -0.24
N SER A 17 10.36 -18.23 -0.22
CA SER A 17 9.39 -18.91 0.63
C SER A 17 9.70 -18.74 2.11
N ASP A 18 10.97 -18.84 2.49
CA ASP A 18 11.42 -18.74 3.87
C ASP A 18 11.33 -17.28 4.34
N LEU A 19 11.68 -16.32 3.48
CA LEU A 19 11.45 -14.89 3.74
C LEU A 19 9.97 -14.56 4.04
N LYS A 20 9.02 -15.20 3.35
CA LYS A 20 7.59 -15.06 3.67
C LYS A 20 7.23 -15.61 5.06
N ASP A 21 7.92 -16.65 5.54
CA ASP A 21 7.70 -17.16 6.90
C ASP A 21 8.21 -16.16 7.93
N ILE A 22 9.40 -15.60 7.73
CA ILE A 22 9.96 -14.54 8.57
C ILE A 22 8.97 -13.36 8.67
N ILE A 23 8.48 -12.87 7.52
CA ILE A 23 7.48 -11.79 7.47
C ILE A 23 6.20 -12.15 8.24
N ASN A 24 5.70 -13.38 8.07
CA ASN A 24 4.45 -13.81 8.71
C ASN A 24 4.57 -14.01 10.22
N SER A 25 5.75 -14.39 10.71
CA SER A 25 6.03 -14.59 12.12
C SER A 25 6.27 -13.27 12.84
N HIS A 26 7.10 -12.40 12.26
CA HIS A 26 7.68 -11.25 12.96
C HIS A 26 7.10 -9.91 12.52
N GLN A 27 6.39 -9.84 11.39
CA GLN A 27 5.77 -8.62 10.84
C GLN A 27 6.71 -7.40 10.80
N PRO A 28 7.91 -7.54 10.21
CA PRO A 28 8.94 -6.51 10.30
C PRO A 28 8.57 -5.22 9.56
N SER A 29 8.90 -4.07 10.14
CA SER A 29 8.90 -2.77 9.46
C SER A 29 10.02 -2.71 8.41
N ILE A 30 11.19 -3.27 8.71
CA ILE A 30 12.33 -3.40 7.79
C ILE A 30 12.98 -4.78 7.91
N ILE A 31 13.42 -5.32 6.78
CA ILE A 31 14.28 -6.51 6.73
C ILE A 31 15.59 -6.13 6.01
N ALA A 32 16.70 -6.17 6.74
CA ALA A 32 18.06 -6.09 6.22
C ALA A 32 18.50 -7.49 5.76
N LEU A 33 18.85 -7.62 4.49
CA LEU A 33 19.29 -8.86 3.88
C LEU A 33 20.73 -8.73 3.41
N GLN A 34 21.55 -9.71 3.76
CA GLN A 34 22.94 -9.84 3.32
C GLN A 34 23.11 -11.05 2.41
N GLU A 35 24.17 -11.03 1.59
CA GLU A 35 24.44 -12.00 0.52
C GLU A 35 23.23 -12.30 -0.36
N THR A 36 22.59 -11.25 -0.87
CA THR A 36 21.36 -11.42 -1.66
C THR A 36 21.59 -12.14 -2.99
N TYR A 37 22.79 -12.03 -3.57
CA TYR A 37 23.16 -12.56 -4.90
C TYR A 37 22.23 -12.03 -6.01
N LEU A 38 21.81 -10.77 -5.88
CA LEU A 38 21.04 -10.06 -6.89
C LEU A 38 21.96 -9.30 -7.85
N LYS A 39 21.61 -9.32 -9.13
CA LYS A 39 22.17 -8.41 -10.15
C LYS A 39 21.52 -7.03 -10.05
N ALA A 40 22.10 -6.03 -10.70
CA ALA A 40 21.55 -4.68 -10.75
C ALA A 40 20.11 -4.63 -11.31
N GLU A 41 19.78 -5.50 -12.26
CA GLU A 41 18.48 -5.59 -12.93
C GLU A 41 17.47 -6.49 -12.18
N ASP A 42 17.92 -7.26 -11.20
CA ASP A 42 17.06 -8.21 -10.51
C ASP A 42 16.10 -7.47 -9.58
N THR A 43 14.80 -7.66 -9.80
CA THR A 43 13.77 -7.14 -8.91
C THR A 43 13.15 -8.25 -8.07
N ILE A 44 12.93 -7.96 -6.79
CA ILE A 44 12.15 -8.81 -5.89
C ILE A 44 10.85 -8.12 -5.60
N SER A 45 9.75 -8.77 -5.97
CA SER A 45 8.42 -8.25 -5.70
C SER A 45 7.78 -8.94 -4.50
N LEU A 46 7.62 -8.19 -3.40
CA LEU A 46 6.90 -8.61 -2.21
C LEU A 46 5.69 -7.71 -1.98
N GLN A 47 4.55 -8.34 -1.74
CA GLN A 47 3.34 -7.60 -1.41
C GLN A 47 3.57 -6.83 -0.10
N HIS A 48 3.29 -5.53 -0.08
CA HIS A 48 3.46 -4.63 1.08
C HIS A 48 4.89 -4.27 1.46
N TYR A 49 5.90 -4.62 0.66
CA TYR A 49 7.28 -4.22 0.88
C TYR A 49 7.89 -3.59 -0.38
N ASN A 50 8.73 -2.58 -0.21
CA ASN A 50 9.59 -2.05 -1.26
C ASN A 50 11.01 -2.57 -1.08
N LEU A 51 11.68 -2.87 -2.19
CA LEU A 51 13.06 -3.29 -2.23
C LEU A 51 13.97 -2.10 -2.52
N LEU A 52 15.00 -1.92 -1.72
CA LEU A 52 16.21 -1.21 -2.08
C LEU A 52 17.36 -2.22 -2.05
N HIS A 53 18.24 -2.23 -3.04
CA HIS A 53 19.39 -3.15 -3.04
C HIS A 53 20.63 -2.53 -3.67
N LYS A 54 21.79 -3.04 -3.24
CA LYS A 54 23.10 -2.75 -3.82
C LYS A 54 23.79 -4.09 -4.11
N HIS A 55 24.21 -4.28 -5.35
CA HIS A 55 24.88 -5.52 -5.78
C HIS A 55 26.37 -5.51 -5.38
N GLY A 56 27.01 -6.69 -5.36
CA GLY A 56 28.45 -6.80 -5.14
C GLY A 56 29.25 -6.31 -6.36
N ILE A 57 30.48 -5.84 -6.12
CA ILE A 57 31.33 -5.15 -7.14
C ILE A 57 32.01 -6.15 -8.11
N GLY A 58 31.82 -7.47 -7.95
CA GLY A 58 32.48 -8.50 -8.76
C GLY A 58 31.73 -8.95 -10.03
N HIS A 59 32.48 -9.48 -11.01
CA HIS A 59 31.92 -10.12 -12.21
C HIS A 59 31.08 -11.38 -11.91
N ARG A 60 31.34 -12.04 -10.77
CA ARG A 60 30.54 -13.17 -10.27
C ARG A 60 29.47 -12.66 -9.32
N ILE A 61 28.31 -13.31 -9.35
CA ILE A 61 27.21 -13.03 -8.43
C ILE A 61 27.64 -13.47 -7.01
N SER A 62 28.16 -12.53 -6.23
CA SER A 62 28.60 -12.74 -4.84
C SER A 62 28.32 -11.51 -3.99
N GLY A 63 27.96 -11.73 -2.72
CA GLY A 63 27.59 -10.68 -1.78
C GLY A 63 26.25 -10.01 -2.13
N GLY A 64 26.19 -8.70 -1.92
CA GLY A 64 25.04 -7.83 -2.14
C GLY A 64 24.18 -7.67 -0.90
N VAL A 65 23.68 -6.46 -0.69
CA VAL A 65 22.79 -6.10 0.42
C VAL A 65 21.44 -5.61 -0.10
N ALA A 66 20.39 -5.83 0.68
CA ALA A 66 19.08 -5.27 0.40
C ALA A 66 18.32 -4.88 1.67
N LEU A 67 17.47 -3.88 1.54
CA LEU A 67 16.47 -3.50 2.53
C LEU A 67 15.08 -3.72 1.94
N LEU A 68 14.25 -4.49 2.64
CA LEU A 68 12.83 -4.60 2.38
C LEU A 68 12.08 -3.73 3.38
N ILE A 69 11.37 -2.72 2.90
CA ILE A 69 10.74 -1.70 3.74
C ILE A 69 9.23 -1.83 3.64
N SER A 70 8.56 -1.98 4.78
CA SER A 70 7.10 -2.09 4.85
C SER A 70 6.43 -0.80 4.37
N ASN A 71 5.45 -0.94 3.49
CA ASN A 71 4.70 0.18 2.91
C ASN A 71 3.79 0.89 3.93
N SER A 72 3.67 0.34 5.13
CA SER A 72 2.85 0.88 6.21
C SER A 72 3.54 2.02 6.95
N PHE A 73 4.86 2.19 6.77
CA PHE A 73 5.64 3.20 7.47
C PHE A 73 6.19 4.24 6.49
N PRO A 74 6.08 5.55 6.81
CA PRO A 74 6.76 6.60 6.05
C PRO A 74 8.27 6.34 6.00
N SER A 75 8.84 6.30 4.80
CA SER A 75 10.27 6.03 4.62
C SER A 75 10.88 6.73 3.40
N ALA A 76 12.15 7.09 3.52
CA ALA A 76 12.97 7.70 2.47
C ALA A 76 14.35 7.01 2.37
N PRO A 77 14.83 6.64 1.17
CA PRO A 77 16.17 6.08 1.01
C PRO A 77 17.25 7.12 1.37
N LEU A 78 18.36 6.66 1.95
CA LEU A 78 19.55 7.47 2.18
C LEU A 78 20.62 7.15 1.13
N THR A 79 21.15 8.17 0.48
CA THR A 79 22.26 8.02 -0.46
C THR A 79 23.58 7.97 0.32
N LEU A 80 24.24 6.82 0.29
CA LEU A 80 25.54 6.62 0.94
C LEU A 80 26.66 6.67 -0.10
N ASN A 81 27.66 7.51 0.13
CA ASN A 81 28.90 7.52 -0.62
C ASN A 81 29.91 6.60 0.06
N THR A 82 29.85 5.31 -0.28
CA THR A 82 30.74 4.28 0.28
C THR A 82 31.01 3.15 -0.71
N SER A 83 32.24 2.65 -0.72
CA SER A 83 32.63 1.43 -1.42
C SER A 83 32.14 0.16 -0.73
N LEU A 84 31.74 0.26 0.55
CA LEU A 84 31.21 -0.87 1.31
C LEU A 84 29.87 -1.34 0.75
N GLN A 85 29.55 -2.61 1.01
CA GLN A 85 28.24 -3.16 0.71
C GLN A 85 27.27 -2.74 1.82
N ALA A 86 26.84 -1.48 1.73
CA ALA A 86 25.94 -0.85 2.68
C ALA A 86 24.80 -0.14 1.96
N ILE A 87 23.61 -0.17 2.54
CA ILE A 87 22.44 0.59 2.10
C ILE A 87 21.64 1.03 3.31
N ALA A 88 21.10 2.25 3.29
CA ALA A 88 20.35 2.80 4.42
C ALA A 88 19.03 3.45 4.00
N VAL A 89 18.11 3.51 4.95
CA VAL A 89 16.80 4.15 4.81
C VAL A 89 16.45 4.87 6.10
N GLN A 90 15.85 6.05 6.00
CA GLN A 90 15.15 6.67 7.12
C GLN A 90 13.72 6.17 7.16
N ILE A 91 13.28 5.72 8.33
CA ILE A 91 11.93 5.24 8.59
C ILE A 91 11.36 5.95 9.80
N HIS A 92 10.11 6.39 9.69
CA HIS A 92 9.36 6.89 10.84
C HIS A 92 8.54 5.75 11.43
N THR A 93 8.91 5.32 12.64
CA THR A 93 8.18 4.32 13.42
C THR A 93 7.50 4.99 14.61
N HIS A 94 8.24 5.23 15.69
CA HIS A 94 7.88 6.09 16.82
C HIS A 94 8.59 7.44 16.70
N SER A 95 9.87 7.37 16.36
CA SER A 95 10.69 8.50 15.96
C SER A 95 11.21 8.25 14.55
N LEU A 96 11.82 9.27 13.94
CA LEU A 96 12.64 9.08 12.75
C LEU A 96 13.91 8.33 13.16
N ILE A 97 14.23 7.24 12.45
CA ILE A 97 15.42 6.41 12.69
C ILE A 97 16.04 6.06 11.35
N SER A 98 17.36 6.08 11.26
CA SER A 98 18.09 5.55 10.11
C SER A 98 18.42 4.07 10.31
N VAL A 99 18.06 3.20 9.37
CA VAL A 99 18.40 1.77 9.42
C VAL A 99 19.33 1.45 8.25
N CYS A 100 20.51 0.93 8.57
CA CYS A 100 21.55 0.58 7.62
C CYS A 100 21.75 -0.94 7.59
N SER A 101 21.67 -1.55 6.40
CA SER A 101 22.10 -2.93 6.18
C SER A 101 23.56 -2.92 5.74
N LEU A 102 24.43 -3.65 6.44
CA LEU A 102 25.86 -3.77 6.14
C LEU A 102 26.24 -5.23 5.89
N TYR A 103 27.07 -5.48 4.88
CA TYR A 103 27.75 -6.75 4.69
C TYR A 103 29.25 -6.52 4.46
N LEU A 104 30.09 -7.16 5.29
CA LEU A 104 31.54 -7.12 5.14
C LEU A 104 32.03 -8.51 4.73
N PRO A 105 32.49 -8.71 3.48
CA PRO A 105 32.96 -10.02 3.05
C PRO A 105 34.20 -10.48 3.84
N PRO A 106 34.30 -11.77 4.20
CA PRO A 106 35.33 -12.25 5.14
C PRO A 106 36.76 -12.05 4.60
N ASN A 107 36.96 -12.28 3.29
CA ASN A 107 38.28 -12.24 2.64
C ASN A 107 38.58 -10.91 1.93
N THR A 108 37.80 -9.86 2.20
CA THR A 108 38.03 -8.53 1.60
C THR A 108 38.55 -7.56 2.65
N PRO A 109 39.73 -6.96 2.49
CA PRO A 109 40.24 -5.99 3.45
C PRO A 109 39.28 -4.80 3.53
N VAL A 110 39.01 -4.34 4.75
CA VAL A 110 38.19 -3.16 5.01
C VAL A 110 39.02 -2.18 5.79
N ASP A 111 39.05 -0.94 5.31
CA ASP A 111 39.75 0.16 5.96
C ASP A 111 38.88 0.78 7.05
N GLN A 112 39.49 1.13 8.19
CA GLN A 112 38.82 1.79 9.31
C GLN A 112 38.24 3.14 8.89
N VAL A 113 38.93 3.89 8.01
CA VAL A 113 38.44 5.19 7.52
C VAL A 113 37.13 5.02 6.76
N CYS A 114 36.99 3.95 5.97
CA CYS A 114 35.76 3.65 5.24
C CYS A 114 34.59 3.29 6.18
N LEU A 115 34.85 2.59 7.29
CA LEU A 115 33.84 2.30 8.33
C LEU A 115 33.43 3.58 9.07
N ASN A 116 34.40 4.41 9.46
CA ASN A 116 34.14 5.69 10.11
C ASN A 116 33.32 6.63 9.21
N ASN A 117 33.67 6.70 7.92
CA ASN A 117 32.94 7.48 6.92
C ASN A 117 31.52 6.95 6.68
N LEU A 118 31.28 5.65 6.83
CA LEU A 118 29.93 5.10 6.74
C LEU A 118 29.08 5.57 7.92
N VAL A 119 29.61 5.50 9.14
CA VAL A 119 28.90 5.90 10.37
C VAL A 119 28.59 7.40 10.35
N SER A 120 29.55 8.25 9.97
CA SER A 120 29.36 9.71 9.92
C SER A 120 28.31 10.17 8.89
N GLN A 121 27.97 9.33 7.90
CA GLN A 121 26.91 9.60 6.92
C GLN A 121 25.51 9.24 7.42
N LEU A 122 25.37 8.51 8.54
CA LEU A 122 24.07 8.07 9.05
C LEU A 122 23.48 9.12 10.00
N PRO A 123 22.31 9.72 9.69
CA PRO A 123 21.67 10.64 10.61
C PRO A 123 21.21 9.92 11.89
N GLU A 124 21.56 10.48 13.04
CA GLU A 124 21.12 9.96 14.33
C GLU A 124 19.62 10.22 14.59
N PRO A 125 18.93 9.33 15.33
CA PRO A 125 19.41 8.05 15.82
C PRO A 125 19.43 6.97 14.72
N PHE A 126 20.35 6.01 14.79
CA PHE A 126 20.48 4.96 13.77
C PHE A 126 20.74 3.55 14.32
N ILE A 127 20.48 2.55 13.47
CA ILE A 127 20.75 1.13 13.69
C ILE A 127 21.51 0.58 12.47
N ILE A 128 22.61 -0.14 12.71
CA ILE A 128 23.37 -0.89 11.71
C ILE A 128 23.13 -2.38 11.93
N LEU A 129 22.71 -3.08 10.89
CA LEU A 129 22.34 -4.49 10.91
C LEU A 129 23.09 -5.26 9.83
N GLY A 130 23.69 -6.39 10.19
CA GLY A 130 24.11 -7.37 9.20
C GLY A 130 25.35 -8.18 9.55
N ASP A 131 25.80 -8.96 8.58
CA ASP A 131 26.94 -9.85 8.70
C ASP A 131 28.24 -9.09 8.46
N MET A 132 29.00 -8.90 9.54
CA MET A 132 30.25 -8.16 9.53
C MET A 132 31.48 -9.06 9.50
N ASN A 133 31.31 -10.39 9.58
CA ASN A 133 32.39 -11.40 9.62
C ASN A 133 33.49 -11.10 10.67
N GLY A 134 33.14 -10.40 11.75
CA GLY A 134 34.03 -10.07 12.87
C GLY A 134 33.88 -11.05 14.03
N HIS A 135 35.01 -11.53 14.56
CA HIS A 135 35.05 -12.34 15.77
C HIS A 135 35.54 -11.49 16.92
N SER A 136 34.81 -11.50 18.03
CA SER A 136 35.20 -10.90 19.31
C SER A 136 34.45 -11.57 20.46
N PRO A 137 35.07 -11.67 21.65
CA PRO A 137 34.40 -11.98 22.90
C PRO A 137 33.24 -11.03 23.25
N LEU A 138 33.26 -9.77 22.78
CA LEU A 138 32.20 -8.80 23.08
C LEU A 138 30.81 -9.21 22.57
N TRP A 139 30.74 -10.09 21.57
CA TRP A 139 29.49 -10.64 21.04
C TRP A 139 29.51 -12.18 21.00
N GLY A 140 30.26 -12.81 21.90
CA GLY A 140 30.16 -14.24 22.18
C GLY A 140 31.05 -15.19 21.37
N ASN A 141 32.08 -14.70 20.66
CA ASN A 141 33.08 -15.58 20.05
C ASN A 141 34.25 -15.88 21.02
N PRO A 142 34.89 -17.05 20.93
CA PRO A 142 36.03 -17.39 21.79
C PRO A 142 37.32 -16.65 21.40
N ASP A 143 37.40 -16.16 20.16
CA ASP A 143 38.58 -15.52 19.58
C ASP A 143 38.26 -14.09 19.08
N THR A 144 39.30 -13.27 18.94
CA THR A 144 39.22 -11.97 18.29
C THR A 144 40.02 -11.98 16.99
N ASN A 145 39.39 -11.65 15.87
CA ASN A 145 40.07 -11.49 14.59
C ASN A 145 40.30 -9.99 14.26
N THR A 146 41.07 -9.71 13.20
CA THR A 146 41.37 -8.33 12.78
C THR A 146 40.11 -7.50 12.52
N ARG A 147 39.09 -8.13 11.93
CA ARG A 147 37.77 -7.51 11.69
C ARG A 147 37.05 -7.16 13.00
N GLY A 148 37.12 -8.05 13.99
CA GLY A 148 36.58 -7.83 15.32
C GLY A 148 37.19 -6.60 15.97
N LEU A 149 38.52 -6.51 15.98
CA LEU A 149 39.24 -5.34 16.52
C LEU A 149 38.82 -4.02 15.82
N GLN A 150 38.60 -4.04 14.51
CA GLN A 150 38.12 -2.87 13.77
C GLN A 150 36.71 -2.44 14.19
N ILE A 151 35.83 -3.41 14.43
CA ILE A 151 34.46 -3.16 14.89
C ILE A 151 34.46 -2.70 16.34
N GLU A 152 35.26 -3.31 17.22
CA GLU A 152 35.45 -2.85 18.61
C GLU A 152 35.92 -1.40 18.65
N LYS A 153 36.91 -1.06 17.83
CA LYS A 153 37.38 0.31 17.66
C LYS A 153 36.29 1.23 17.15
N LEU A 154 35.49 0.81 16.16
CA LEU A 154 34.36 1.59 15.64
C LEU A 154 33.31 1.87 16.72
N LEU A 155 32.99 0.86 17.56
CA LEU A 155 32.06 1.01 18.67
C LEU A 155 32.55 2.05 19.67
N ASN A 156 33.84 1.99 20.02
CA ASN A 156 34.45 2.92 20.98
C ASN A 156 34.58 4.35 20.41
N ASP A 157 35.11 4.49 19.20
CA ASP A 157 35.39 5.79 18.56
C ASP A 157 34.10 6.62 18.33
N HIS A 158 32.97 5.95 18.06
CA HIS A 158 31.67 6.60 17.80
C HIS A 158 30.65 6.44 18.93
N ASN A 159 31.05 5.94 20.11
CA ASN A 159 30.18 5.69 21.26
C ASN A 159 28.91 4.89 20.91
N LEU A 160 29.05 3.82 20.11
CA LEU A 160 27.93 2.98 19.67
C LEU A 160 27.68 1.85 20.66
N CYS A 161 26.41 1.43 20.74
CA CYS A 161 25.98 0.35 21.59
C CYS A 161 25.74 -0.92 20.78
N LEU A 162 26.20 -2.05 21.32
CA LEU A 162 25.99 -3.38 20.77
C LEU A 162 24.73 -4.00 21.40
N LEU A 163 23.84 -4.53 20.56
CA LEU A 163 22.61 -5.21 21.02
C LEU A 163 22.79 -6.73 21.15
N ASN A 164 23.86 -7.28 20.58
CA ASN A 164 24.17 -8.70 20.62
C ASN A 164 24.34 -9.21 22.05
N ASN A 165 23.90 -10.44 22.26
CA ASN A 165 24.14 -11.26 23.43
C ASN A 165 25.03 -12.46 23.03
N ASP A 166 25.24 -13.40 23.94
CA ASP A 166 26.04 -14.61 23.69
C ASP A 166 25.33 -15.66 22.79
N GLU A 167 24.17 -15.33 22.18
CA GLU A 167 23.50 -16.23 21.25
C GLU A 167 24.23 -16.30 19.91
N SER A 168 24.45 -17.52 19.43
CA SER A 168 25.13 -17.72 18.14
C SER A 168 24.24 -17.42 16.94
N THR A 169 24.80 -16.69 15.97
CA THR A 169 24.07 -16.18 14.80
C THR A 169 24.40 -16.94 13.51
N TYR A 170 25.46 -17.74 13.52
CA TYR A 170 25.94 -18.51 12.38
C TYR A 170 26.24 -19.97 12.74
N PHE A 171 25.88 -20.89 11.84
CA PHE A 171 26.23 -22.30 11.93
C PHE A 171 27.23 -22.69 10.84
N HIS A 172 28.47 -22.97 11.24
CA HIS A 172 29.51 -23.43 10.33
C HIS A 172 29.40 -24.95 10.12
N GLU A 173 28.74 -25.37 9.04
CA GLU A 173 28.47 -26.78 8.74
C GLU A 173 29.72 -27.70 8.72
N PRO A 174 30.88 -27.29 8.16
CA PRO A 174 32.06 -28.15 8.09
C PRO A 174 32.62 -28.53 9.47
N THR A 175 32.81 -27.56 10.36
CA THR A 175 33.32 -27.80 11.73
C THR A 175 32.22 -28.14 12.72
N ARG A 176 30.95 -27.92 12.34
CA ARG A 176 29.75 -28.11 13.17
C ARG A 176 29.74 -27.22 14.40
N THR A 177 30.39 -26.06 14.30
CA THR A 177 30.46 -25.06 15.36
C THR A 177 29.48 -23.92 15.11
N PHE A 178 29.18 -23.20 16.17
CA PHE A 178 28.34 -22.02 16.15
C PHE A 178 29.20 -20.79 16.45
N HIS A 179 28.96 -19.71 15.72
CA HIS A 179 29.70 -18.45 15.85
C HIS A 179 28.72 -17.27 15.83
N SER A 180 29.20 -16.10 16.22
CA SER A 180 28.42 -14.86 16.21
C SER A 180 29.08 -13.85 15.28
N VAL A 181 28.57 -13.71 14.06
CA VAL A 181 29.15 -12.79 13.03
C VAL A 181 28.15 -11.76 12.52
N ASP A 182 26.85 -12.03 12.68
CA ASP A 182 25.77 -11.07 12.45
C ASP A 182 25.62 -10.14 13.66
N LEU A 183 25.78 -8.84 13.44
CA LEU A 183 25.74 -7.82 14.49
C LEU A 183 24.57 -6.85 14.31
N ALA A 184 24.06 -6.37 15.45
CA ALA A 184 23.10 -5.29 15.56
C ALA A 184 23.68 -4.20 16.47
N ILE A 185 23.98 -3.04 15.87
CA ILE A 185 24.62 -1.90 16.53
C ILE A 185 23.67 -0.71 16.47
N CYS A 186 23.55 0.07 17.54
CA CYS A 186 22.69 1.26 17.58
C CYS A 186 23.34 2.45 18.29
N THR A 187 22.80 3.64 18.06
CA THR A 187 23.14 4.82 18.85
C THR A 187 22.63 4.68 20.30
N PRO A 188 23.30 5.27 21.32
CA PRO A 188 22.91 5.14 22.73
C PRO A 188 21.46 5.55 23.02
N SER A 189 20.93 6.51 22.28
CA SER A 189 19.54 7.00 22.38
C SER A 189 18.48 5.94 22.08
N LEU A 190 18.82 4.86 21.36
CA LEU A 190 17.91 3.76 21.04
C LEU A 190 18.05 2.56 21.97
N LEU A 191 19.21 2.38 22.62
CA LEU A 191 19.52 1.19 23.41
C LEU A 191 18.43 0.82 24.45
N PRO A 192 17.86 1.76 25.24
CA PRO A 192 16.85 1.41 26.24
C PRO A 192 15.55 0.85 25.66
N TYR A 193 15.35 1.02 24.36
CA TYR A 193 14.10 0.74 23.67
C TYR A 193 14.17 -0.47 22.75
N LEU A 194 15.35 -1.02 22.50
CA LEU A 194 15.55 -2.13 21.58
C LEU A 194 15.83 -3.41 22.35
N SER A 195 15.13 -4.49 21.98
CA SER A 195 15.48 -5.83 22.40
C SER A 195 15.87 -6.68 21.20
N LEU A 196 16.91 -7.49 21.35
CA LEU A 196 17.36 -8.44 20.33
C LEU A 196 17.00 -9.87 20.74
N GLN A 197 16.56 -10.66 19.77
CA GLN A 197 16.39 -12.10 19.88
C GLN A 197 16.89 -12.78 18.59
N VAL A 198 17.63 -13.89 18.71
CA VAL A 198 17.99 -14.72 17.55
C VAL A 198 16.87 -15.73 17.24
N ASP A 199 16.45 -15.84 15.98
CA ASP A 199 15.43 -16.83 15.56
C ASP A 199 16.01 -18.25 15.65
N ASN A 200 15.18 -19.23 16.01
CA ASN A 200 15.58 -20.62 16.18
C ASN A 200 15.63 -21.42 14.86
N ASP A 201 15.07 -20.90 13.77
CA ASP A 201 15.07 -21.53 12.43
C ASP A 201 16.08 -20.79 11.52
N LEU A 202 16.99 -21.53 10.89
CA LEU A 202 17.94 -20.98 9.90
C LEU A 202 17.25 -20.55 8.59
N HIS A 203 15.98 -20.90 8.38
CA HIS A 203 15.22 -20.52 7.19
C HIS A 203 15.91 -20.94 5.87
N ASN A 204 16.49 -22.15 5.88
CA ASN A 204 17.30 -22.72 4.79
C ASN A 204 18.61 -21.96 4.45
N SER A 205 19.04 -21.03 5.31
CA SER A 205 20.40 -20.48 5.36
C SER A 205 21.30 -21.30 6.30
N ASP A 206 22.48 -20.74 6.53
CA ASP A 206 23.48 -21.04 7.55
C ASP A 206 23.55 -19.96 8.64
N HIS A 207 22.88 -18.82 8.44
CA HIS A 207 22.68 -17.77 9.43
C HIS A 207 21.26 -17.75 10.01
N PHE A 208 21.18 -17.46 11.31
CA PHE A 208 19.94 -17.22 12.03
C PHE A 208 19.53 -15.75 11.88
N PRO A 209 18.25 -15.46 11.57
CA PRO A 209 17.76 -14.09 11.57
C PRO A 209 17.86 -13.45 12.97
N LEU A 210 18.35 -12.21 13.00
CA LEU A 210 18.27 -11.32 14.16
C LEU A 210 16.91 -10.62 14.16
N ILE A 211 16.18 -10.69 15.28
CA ILE A 211 14.88 -10.05 15.47
C ILE A 211 15.05 -8.93 16.50
N ILE A 212 14.96 -7.68 16.03
CA ILE A 212 15.06 -6.50 16.89
C ILE A 212 13.66 -5.93 17.09
N SER A 213 13.20 -5.85 18.34
CA SER A 213 11.89 -5.30 18.68
C SER A 213 12.04 -3.93 19.33
N ASP A 214 11.31 -2.94 18.82
CA ASP A 214 11.20 -1.62 19.44
C ASP A 214 10.07 -1.60 20.47
N CYS A 215 10.44 -1.51 21.75
CA CYS A 215 9.53 -1.59 22.88
C CYS A 215 8.91 -0.24 23.27
N ARG A 216 9.22 0.87 22.56
CA ARG A 216 8.52 2.15 22.77
C ARG A 216 7.02 1.95 22.60
N ARG A 217 6.24 2.55 23.51
CA ARG A 217 4.78 2.44 23.46
C ARG A 217 4.25 3.00 22.14
N GLN A 218 3.47 2.20 21.42
CA GLN A 218 2.76 2.66 20.23
C GLN A 218 1.57 3.50 20.67
N ASN A 219 1.64 4.80 20.46
CA ASN A 219 0.42 5.58 20.27
C ASN A 219 -0.07 5.31 18.85
N SER A 220 -1.26 4.73 18.73
CA SER A 220 -1.94 4.30 17.51
C SER A 220 -1.20 3.22 16.71
N ILE A 221 -1.60 1.96 16.89
CA ILE A 221 -1.60 1.00 15.79
C ILE A 221 -2.22 1.72 14.59
N ILE A 222 -1.61 1.62 13.40
CA ILE A 222 -2.25 2.04 12.16
C ILE A 222 -3.47 1.13 11.99
N HIS A 223 -4.59 1.49 12.61
CA HIS A 223 -5.84 0.78 12.45
C HIS A 223 -6.26 1.03 11.00
N SER A 224 -6.07 0.03 10.14
CA SER A 224 -6.82 0.05 8.89
C SER A 224 -8.30 0.16 9.27
N VAL A 225 -9.01 1.12 8.66
CA VAL A 225 -10.45 1.28 8.89
C VAL A 225 -11.11 -0.08 8.66
N LEU A 226 -11.79 -0.61 9.67
CA LEU A 226 -12.51 -1.88 9.59
C LEU A 226 -13.56 -1.76 8.49
N ARG A 227 -13.51 -2.63 7.48
CA ARG A 227 -14.44 -2.58 6.34
C ARG A 227 -15.42 -3.73 6.41
N TYR A 228 -16.68 -3.49 6.09
CA TYR A 228 -17.68 -4.54 5.97
C TYR A 228 -17.28 -5.59 4.92
N ASN A 229 -17.33 -6.86 5.29
CA ASN A 229 -17.08 -7.98 4.38
C ASN A 229 -18.40 -8.47 3.76
N PHE A 230 -18.78 -7.85 2.65
CA PHE A 230 -20.00 -8.19 1.89
C PHE A 230 -20.01 -9.58 1.24
N LYS A 231 -18.91 -10.36 1.32
CA LYS A 231 -18.90 -11.75 0.81
C LYS A 231 -19.48 -12.75 1.80
N THR A 232 -19.47 -12.41 3.09
CA THR A 232 -19.89 -13.27 4.19
C THR A 232 -21.06 -12.64 4.96
N SER A 233 -21.79 -11.74 4.32
CA SER A 233 -22.91 -11.00 4.89
C SER A 233 -24.19 -11.84 4.91
N ASN A 234 -24.97 -11.71 5.99
CA ASN A 234 -26.32 -12.25 6.04
C ASN A 234 -27.32 -11.18 5.59
N TRP A 235 -27.65 -11.16 4.29
CA TRP A 235 -28.53 -10.15 3.70
C TRP A 235 -29.98 -10.27 4.14
N CYS A 236 -30.47 -11.49 4.42
CA CYS A 236 -31.82 -11.69 4.96
C CYS A 236 -31.95 -11.02 6.34
N LYS A 237 -30.97 -11.24 7.22
CA LYS A 237 -30.91 -10.57 8.53
C LYS A 237 -30.78 -9.05 8.38
N PHE A 238 -29.88 -8.59 7.50
CA PHE A 238 -29.71 -7.16 7.23
C PHE A 238 -31.03 -6.51 6.80
N SER A 239 -31.72 -7.07 5.81
CA SER A 239 -32.98 -6.53 5.27
C SER A 239 -34.09 -6.51 6.32
N SER A 240 -34.13 -7.50 7.23
CA SER A 240 -35.11 -7.55 8.31
C SER A 240 -34.93 -6.46 9.38
N ILE A 241 -33.68 -6.01 9.60
CA ILE A 241 -33.33 -5.03 10.64
C ILE A 241 -33.24 -3.60 10.06
N ALA A 242 -32.78 -3.47 8.82
CA ALA A 242 -32.60 -2.19 8.11
C ALA A 242 -33.94 -1.60 7.64
N LYS A 243 -34.88 -1.37 8.58
CA LYS A 243 -36.20 -0.82 8.29
C LYS A 243 -36.18 0.70 8.44
N ILE A 244 -36.31 1.40 7.32
CA ILE A 244 -36.50 2.86 7.32
C ILE A 244 -38.01 3.11 7.48
N THR A 245 -38.45 3.70 8.58
CA THR A 245 -39.87 4.02 8.80
C THR A 245 -40.23 5.40 8.28
N LYS A 246 -41.53 5.64 8.07
CA LYS A 246 -42.04 6.95 7.64
C LYS A 246 -41.76 8.04 8.68
N GLU A 247 -41.89 7.75 9.98
CA GLU A 247 -41.66 8.76 11.04
C GLU A 247 -40.21 9.26 11.03
N MET A 248 -39.24 8.38 10.78
CA MET A 248 -37.82 8.75 10.70
C MET A 248 -37.56 9.82 9.64
N VAL A 249 -38.29 9.75 8.52
CA VAL A 249 -38.07 10.58 7.33
C VAL A 249 -39.07 11.71 7.16
N SER A 250 -40.18 11.79 7.92
CA SER A 250 -41.23 12.80 7.71
C SER A 250 -41.15 14.01 8.62
N ASN A 251 -40.89 13.83 9.92
CA ASN A 251 -41.17 14.89 10.91
C ASN A 251 -39.94 15.70 11.35
N ASN A 252 -38.76 15.23 10.99
CA ASN A 252 -37.49 15.84 11.39
C ASN A 252 -36.94 16.77 10.29
N SER A 253 -35.99 17.62 10.68
CA SER A 253 -35.13 18.31 9.72
C SER A 253 -34.44 17.31 8.77
N ILE A 254 -34.05 17.75 7.58
CA ILE A 254 -33.37 16.91 6.60
C ILE A 254 -32.10 16.28 7.17
N ASP A 255 -31.29 17.05 7.90
CA ASP A 255 -30.07 16.54 8.55
C ASP A 255 -30.38 15.41 9.54
N THR A 256 -31.30 15.64 10.47
CA THR A 256 -31.69 14.63 11.47
C THR A 256 -32.32 13.40 10.82
N ALA A 257 -33.11 13.57 9.76
CA ALA A 257 -33.66 12.45 9.00
C ALA A 257 -32.56 11.59 8.36
N VAL A 258 -31.55 12.21 7.75
CA VAL A 258 -30.39 11.51 7.16
C VAL A 258 -29.55 10.82 8.23
N GLU A 259 -29.32 11.46 9.38
CA GLU A 259 -28.62 10.86 10.52
C GLU A 259 -29.34 9.61 11.04
N ASN A 260 -30.66 9.69 11.23
CA ASN A 260 -31.48 8.55 11.68
C ASN A 260 -31.44 7.38 10.69
N VAL A 261 -31.60 7.66 9.40
CA VAL A 261 -31.47 6.63 8.35
C VAL A 261 -30.06 6.02 8.37
N THR A 262 -29.03 6.85 8.52
CA THR A 262 -27.64 6.41 8.58
C THR A 262 -27.40 5.48 9.77
N ALA A 263 -27.88 5.87 10.95
CA ALA A 263 -27.75 5.09 12.19
C ALA A 263 -28.42 3.71 12.07
N VAL A 264 -29.63 3.64 11.51
CA VAL A 264 -30.34 2.36 11.30
C VAL A 264 -29.58 1.46 10.33
N LEU A 265 -29.07 2.00 9.23
CA LEU A 265 -28.29 1.23 8.25
C LEU A 265 -27.00 0.67 8.85
N ILE A 266 -26.29 1.48 9.65
CA ILE A 266 -25.05 1.07 10.31
C ILE A 266 -25.32 0.04 11.39
N ALA A 267 -26.34 0.23 12.23
CA ALA A 267 -26.73 -0.75 13.25
C ALA A 267 -27.11 -2.10 12.60
N ALA A 268 -27.92 -2.08 11.54
CA ALA A 268 -28.28 -3.29 10.80
C ALA A 268 -27.06 -3.97 10.17
N ALA A 269 -26.12 -3.19 9.64
CA ALA A 269 -24.87 -3.69 9.08
C ALA A 269 -24.00 -4.33 10.16
N ASP A 270 -23.83 -3.70 11.32
CA ASP A 270 -23.04 -4.23 12.43
C ASP A 270 -23.61 -5.54 13.00
N CYS A 271 -24.94 -5.70 13.01
CA CYS A 271 -25.58 -6.95 13.43
C CYS A 271 -25.52 -8.09 12.39
N SER A 272 -25.27 -7.78 11.12
CA SER A 272 -25.53 -8.71 10.00
C SER A 272 -24.34 -8.93 9.06
N ILE A 273 -23.35 -8.05 9.08
CA ILE A 273 -22.22 -8.03 8.16
C ILE A 273 -20.93 -8.01 8.98
N PRO A 274 -20.13 -9.09 8.96
CA PRO A 274 -18.88 -9.10 9.70
C PRO A 274 -17.92 -8.08 9.11
N LYS A 275 -17.29 -7.29 9.98
CA LYS A 275 -16.19 -6.40 9.61
C LYS A 275 -14.91 -7.21 9.36
N SER A 276 -14.11 -6.77 8.39
CA SER A 276 -12.79 -7.33 8.11
C SER A 276 -11.90 -7.16 9.33
N SER A 277 -11.17 -8.21 9.73
CA SER A 277 -10.21 -8.10 10.82
C SER A 277 -9.00 -7.25 10.41
N ASN A 278 -8.48 -6.46 11.36
CA ASN A 278 -7.19 -5.76 11.23
C ASN A 278 -5.97 -6.69 11.34
N THR A 279 -6.16 -7.99 11.12
CA THR A 279 -5.07 -8.95 11.15
C THR A 279 -4.16 -8.73 9.96
N PHE A 280 -2.85 -8.65 10.24
CA PHE A 280 -1.81 -8.66 9.22
C PHE A 280 -2.11 -9.68 8.13
N LYS A 281 -2.16 -9.21 6.88
CA LYS A 281 -2.39 -10.09 5.73
C LYS A 281 -1.16 -10.94 5.51
N LYS A 282 -1.19 -12.17 6.03
CA LYS A 282 -0.13 -13.14 5.84
C LYS A 282 0.25 -13.25 4.36
N GLN A 283 1.55 -13.26 4.10
CA GLN A 283 2.16 -13.62 2.82
C GLN A 283 1.80 -15.07 2.51
N ARG A 284 0.73 -15.27 1.73
CA ARG A 284 0.20 -16.61 1.46
C ARG A 284 1.13 -17.39 0.54
N LYS A 285 1.26 -18.69 0.85
CA LYS A 285 1.90 -19.70 0.00
C LYS A 285 0.81 -20.57 -0.61
N VAL A 286 0.38 -20.26 -1.83
CA VAL A 286 -0.75 -20.93 -2.49
C VAL A 286 -0.50 -22.44 -2.67
N TRP A 287 0.76 -22.82 -2.88
CA TRP A 287 1.22 -24.20 -3.04
C TRP A 287 1.41 -24.97 -1.73
N TRP A 288 1.21 -24.34 -0.56
CA TRP A 288 1.45 -24.98 0.73
C TRP A 288 0.29 -25.91 1.11
N ASN A 289 0.56 -27.21 1.20
CA ASN A 289 -0.40 -28.26 1.50
C ASN A 289 0.00 -29.08 2.76
N SER A 290 -0.77 -30.13 3.08
CA SER A 290 -0.52 -31.04 4.20
C SER A 290 0.87 -31.69 4.13
N ASP A 291 1.30 -32.16 2.96
CA ASP A 291 2.58 -32.83 2.76
C ASP A 291 3.76 -31.91 3.08
N CYS A 292 3.69 -30.67 2.59
CA CYS A 292 4.68 -29.63 2.92
C CYS A 292 4.78 -29.40 4.43
N ARG A 293 3.62 -29.36 5.12
CA ARG A 293 3.55 -29.15 6.57
C ARG A 293 4.20 -30.31 7.32
N GLU A 294 3.89 -31.55 6.96
CA GLU A 294 4.45 -32.73 7.61
C GLU A 294 5.95 -32.84 7.38
N ALA A 295 6.41 -32.62 6.14
CA ALA A 295 7.83 -32.68 5.80
C ALA A 295 8.65 -31.60 6.53
N LYS A 296 8.15 -30.36 6.63
CA LYS A 296 8.81 -29.29 7.41
C LYS A 296 8.79 -29.60 8.91
N LYS A 297 7.73 -30.23 9.44
CA LYS A 297 7.68 -30.70 10.84
C LYS A 297 8.77 -31.76 11.11
N LYS A 298 8.93 -32.75 10.23
CA LYS A 298 10.00 -33.77 10.33
C LYS A 298 11.39 -33.12 10.26
N GLN A 299 11.60 -32.19 9.33
CA GLN A 299 12.84 -31.41 9.22
C GLN A 299 13.17 -30.66 10.52
N ARG A 300 12.20 -29.94 11.11
CA ARG A 300 12.39 -29.20 12.36
C ARG A 300 12.73 -30.12 13.52
N LYS A 301 12.05 -31.26 13.66
CA LYS A 301 12.36 -32.27 14.69
C LYS A 301 13.80 -32.78 14.57
N ALA A 302 14.25 -33.07 13.35
CA ALA A 302 15.61 -33.53 13.10
C ALA A 302 16.65 -32.44 13.41
N TRP A 303 16.36 -31.18 13.09
CA TRP A 303 17.18 -30.03 13.45
C TRP A 303 17.33 -29.88 14.96
N THR A 304 16.22 -29.83 15.71
CA THR A 304 16.25 -29.71 17.17
C THR A 304 17.04 -30.86 17.82
N ARG A 305 16.91 -32.08 17.29
CA ARG A 305 17.69 -33.23 17.77
C ARG A 305 19.19 -33.04 17.52
N PHE A 306 19.57 -32.54 16.34
CA PHE A 306 20.97 -32.25 16.02
C PHE A 306 21.55 -31.14 16.90
N CYS A 307 20.83 -30.04 17.12
CA CYS A 307 21.30 -28.95 18.00
C CYS A 307 21.52 -29.43 19.44
N ARG A 308 20.67 -30.34 19.95
CA ARG A 308 20.83 -30.93 21.29
C ARG A 308 21.98 -31.94 21.37
N SER A 309 22.28 -32.63 20.28
CA SER A 309 23.31 -33.67 20.21
C SER A 309 23.98 -33.66 18.83
N PRO A 310 25.08 -32.89 18.65
CA PRO A 310 25.73 -32.64 17.35
C PRO A 310 26.51 -33.83 16.76
N THR A 311 25.93 -35.03 16.77
CA THR A 311 26.56 -36.23 16.21
C THR A 311 26.47 -36.28 14.68
N THR A 312 27.40 -37.00 14.04
CA THR A 312 27.37 -37.23 12.59
C THR A 312 26.05 -37.89 12.14
N ALA A 313 25.53 -38.83 12.93
CA ALA A 313 24.26 -39.51 12.64
C ALA A 313 23.06 -38.54 12.66
N ASN A 314 22.98 -37.66 13.66
CA ASN A 314 21.92 -36.65 13.73
C ASN A 314 22.03 -35.63 12.58
N LEU A 315 23.25 -35.25 12.19
CA LEU A 315 23.48 -34.38 11.03
C LEU A 315 22.99 -35.02 9.72
N ILE A 316 23.30 -36.31 9.51
CA ILE A 316 22.82 -37.07 8.34
C ILE A 316 21.29 -37.12 8.33
N CYS A 317 20.66 -37.43 9.47
CA CYS A 317 19.20 -37.45 9.58
C CYS A 317 18.58 -36.09 9.25
N TYR A 318 19.17 -34.99 9.75
CA TYR A 318 18.73 -33.64 9.41
C TYR A 318 18.89 -33.34 7.91
N LYS A 319 20.04 -33.68 7.31
CA LYS A 319 20.30 -33.49 5.87
C LYS A 319 19.28 -34.24 5.02
N GLN A 320 18.97 -35.49 5.36
CA GLN A 320 17.96 -36.30 4.68
C GLN A 320 16.57 -35.66 4.80
N ALA A 321 16.14 -35.28 6.02
CA ALA A 321 14.85 -34.64 6.23
C ALA A 321 14.74 -33.28 5.50
N LYS A 322 15.83 -32.49 5.45
CA LYS A 322 15.94 -31.24 4.70
C LYS A 322 15.81 -31.47 3.20
N ALA A 323 16.47 -32.50 2.64
CA ALA A 323 16.36 -32.87 1.23
C ALA A 323 14.94 -33.30 0.84
N ILE A 324 14.30 -34.15 1.64
CA ILE A 324 12.91 -34.60 1.44
C ILE A 324 11.94 -33.41 1.46
N SER A 325 12.05 -32.57 2.49
CA SER A 325 11.26 -31.34 2.62
C SER A 325 11.41 -30.44 1.38
N ARG A 326 12.64 -30.22 0.89
CA ARG A 326 12.90 -29.44 -0.33
C ARG A 326 12.26 -30.07 -1.57
N ARG A 327 12.34 -31.40 -1.74
CA ARG A 327 11.74 -32.12 -2.88
C ARG A 327 10.22 -31.95 -2.89
N ILE A 328 9.56 -32.17 -1.76
CA ILE A 328 8.10 -32.03 -1.64
C ILE A 328 7.66 -30.59 -1.92
N GLN A 329 8.36 -29.60 -1.36
CA GLN A 329 8.03 -28.20 -1.62
C GLN A 329 8.21 -27.81 -3.10
N ARG A 330 9.25 -28.31 -3.78
CA ARG A 330 9.45 -28.07 -5.22
C ARG A 330 8.33 -28.69 -6.05
N ARG A 331 7.92 -29.93 -5.73
CA ARG A 331 6.79 -30.61 -6.38
C ARG A 331 5.50 -29.81 -6.22
N SER A 332 5.12 -29.46 -4.98
CA SER A 332 3.88 -28.72 -4.71
C SER A 332 3.87 -27.33 -5.37
N LYS A 333 5.03 -26.64 -5.41
CA LYS A 333 5.17 -25.37 -6.14
C LYS A 333 4.86 -25.53 -7.62
N ARG A 334 5.42 -26.55 -8.26
CA ARG A 334 5.23 -26.84 -9.70
C ARG A 334 3.76 -27.16 -9.99
N GLU A 335 3.17 -28.11 -9.28
CA GLU A 335 1.77 -28.53 -9.48
C GLU A 335 0.80 -27.37 -9.28
N SER A 336 1.01 -26.54 -8.25
CA SER A 336 0.21 -25.35 -8.02
C SER A 336 0.36 -24.31 -9.12
N TRP A 337 1.55 -24.18 -9.72
CA TRP A 337 1.80 -23.25 -10.81
C TRP A 337 1.13 -23.71 -12.11
N GLU A 338 1.30 -25.00 -12.45
CA GLU A 338 0.63 -25.63 -13.58
C GLU A 338 -0.89 -25.44 -13.47
N LYS A 339 -1.49 -25.75 -12.31
CA LYS A 339 -2.93 -25.51 -12.07
C LYS A 339 -3.34 -24.04 -12.21
N TYR A 340 -2.49 -23.11 -11.81
CA TYR A 340 -2.78 -21.68 -11.91
C TYR A 340 -2.78 -21.20 -13.37
N ILE A 341 -1.78 -21.62 -14.16
CA ILE A 341 -1.68 -21.26 -15.58
C ILE A 341 -2.79 -21.94 -16.38
N SER A 342 -3.07 -23.23 -16.14
CA SER A 342 -4.18 -23.94 -16.80
C SER A 342 -5.54 -23.33 -16.48
N SER A 343 -5.65 -22.56 -15.39
CA SER A 343 -6.88 -21.84 -15.10
C SER A 343 -7.11 -20.62 -16.00
N ILE A 344 -6.11 -20.16 -16.78
CA ILE A 344 -6.19 -19.02 -17.70
C ILE A 344 -6.72 -19.51 -19.07
N SER A 345 -8.03 -19.45 -19.26
CA SER A 345 -8.73 -19.88 -20.47
C SER A 345 -9.29 -18.70 -21.28
N SER A 346 -9.72 -18.97 -22.52
CA SER A 346 -10.41 -18.01 -23.41
C SER A 346 -11.73 -17.47 -22.84
N THR A 347 -12.31 -18.15 -21.86
CA THR A 347 -13.58 -17.79 -21.21
C THR A 347 -13.46 -16.70 -20.14
N ILE A 348 -12.25 -16.18 -19.90
CA ILE A 348 -11.98 -15.20 -18.84
C ILE A 348 -12.10 -13.78 -19.38
N SER A 349 -12.73 -12.90 -18.60
CA SER A 349 -12.78 -11.47 -18.94
C SER A 349 -11.39 -10.84 -19.03
N SER A 350 -11.21 -9.90 -19.96
CA SER A 350 -9.95 -9.16 -20.17
C SER A 350 -9.37 -8.59 -18.87
N LYS A 351 -10.23 -8.04 -18.01
CA LYS A 351 -9.85 -7.55 -16.67
C LYS A 351 -9.20 -8.64 -15.82
N LYS A 352 -9.84 -9.80 -15.72
CA LYS A 352 -9.37 -10.92 -14.86
C LYS A 352 -8.13 -11.58 -15.45
N LEU A 353 -7.98 -11.61 -16.78
CA LEU A 353 -6.76 -12.00 -17.48
C LEU A 353 -5.60 -11.09 -17.07
N TRP A 354 -5.74 -9.78 -17.26
CA TRP A 354 -4.69 -8.81 -16.92
C TRP A 354 -4.37 -8.78 -15.42
N GLU A 355 -5.35 -9.00 -14.54
CA GLU A 355 -5.10 -9.17 -13.10
C GLU A 355 -4.23 -10.39 -12.79
N ARG A 356 -4.39 -11.49 -13.54
CA ARG A 356 -3.55 -12.69 -13.38
C ARG A 356 -2.16 -12.49 -13.95
N VAL A 357 -2.04 -11.95 -15.16
CA VAL A 357 -0.76 -11.63 -15.80
C VAL A 357 0.07 -10.66 -14.93
N LYS A 358 -0.56 -9.62 -14.38
CA LYS A 358 0.13 -8.70 -13.47
C LYS A 358 0.63 -9.41 -12.21
N LYS A 359 -0.15 -10.33 -11.63
CA LYS A 359 0.27 -11.14 -10.47
C LYS A 359 1.42 -12.08 -10.81
N THR A 360 1.45 -12.69 -12.00
CA THR A 360 2.55 -13.56 -12.42
C THR A 360 3.83 -12.79 -12.65
N CYS A 361 3.74 -11.57 -13.17
CA CYS A 361 4.88 -10.66 -13.31
C CYS A 361 5.29 -9.99 -11.99
N GLY A 362 4.67 -10.33 -10.86
CA GLY A 362 4.97 -9.71 -9.57
C GLY A 362 4.57 -8.23 -9.50
N ILE A 363 3.66 -7.74 -10.33
CA ILE A 363 3.20 -6.35 -10.27
C ILE A 363 2.08 -6.26 -9.24
N PHE A 364 2.43 -5.79 -8.03
CA PHE A 364 1.46 -5.52 -6.97
C PHE A 364 1.13 -4.04 -6.88
N ARG A 365 -0.10 -3.71 -6.46
CA ARG A 365 -0.46 -2.33 -6.10
C ARG A 365 0.16 -2.01 -4.75
N SER A 366 1.12 -1.10 -4.71
CA SER A 366 1.70 -0.57 -3.48
C SER A 366 1.13 0.81 -3.18
N SER A 367 0.47 0.98 -2.03
CA SER A 367 0.20 2.29 -1.44
C SER A 367 1.34 2.60 -0.47
N ASN A 368 2.39 3.24 -0.98
CA ASN A 368 3.54 3.61 -0.16
C ASN A 368 3.27 4.96 0.49
N ILE A 369 3.37 5.00 1.82
CA ILE A 369 3.46 6.28 2.51
C ILE A 369 4.94 6.68 2.50
N ARG A 370 5.23 7.88 1.99
CA ARG A 370 6.58 8.42 1.89
C ARG A 370 6.70 9.63 2.80
N ILE A 371 7.92 9.89 3.28
CA ILE A 371 8.22 11.14 3.98
C ILE A 371 8.04 12.27 2.95
N LEU A 372 7.32 13.31 3.32
CA LEU A 372 7.17 14.48 2.47
C LEU A 372 8.18 15.54 2.89
N TYR A 373 8.53 16.44 1.97
CA TYR A 373 9.34 17.62 2.30
C TYR A 373 8.52 18.87 2.04
N ASN A 374 8.32 19.67 3.08
CA ASN A 374 7.70 20.99 2.96
C ASN A 374 8.77 22.06 3.20
N ASN A 375 9.15 22.79 2.15
CA ASN A 375 10.22 23.80 2.20
C ASN A 375 11.54 23.28 2.82
N GLY A 376 11.90 22.02 2.53
CA GLY A 376 13.11 21.36 3.06
C GLY A 376 12.96 20.69 4.42
N ILE A 377 11.85 20.91 5.14
CA ILE A 377 11.58 20.26 6.43
C ILE A 377 10.90 18.90 6.19
N PRO A 378 11.42 17.79 6.74
CA PRO A 378 10.81 16.48 6.61
C PRO A 378 9.52 16.40 7.44
N VAL A 379 8.42 16.07 6.77
CA VAL A 379 7.12 15.80 7.38
C VAL A 379 6.95 14.28 7.46
N THR A 380 7.03 13.75 8.68
CA THR A 380 7.16 12.30 8.91
C THR A 380 5.94 11.65 9.55
N SER A 381 5.16 12.39 10.34
CA SER A 381 3.97 11.85 11.00
C SER A 381 2.83 11.68 9.99
N LEU A 382 2.00 10.64 10.16
CA LEU A 382 0.89 10.39 9.22
C LEU A 382 -0.12 11.54 9.18
N GLN A 383 -0.40 12.15 10.33
CA GLN A 383 -1.31 13.29 10.45
C GLN A 383 -0.73 14.52 9.74
N ASP A 384 0.56 14.81 9.94
CA ASP A 384 1.19 15.96 9.32
C ASP A 384 1.38 15.76 7.81
N ILE A 385 1.66 14.53 7.36
CA ILE A 385 1.67 14.17 5.94
C ILE A 385 0.29 14.45 5.33
N ALA A 386 -0.80 14.02 5.98
CA ALA A 386 -2.15 14.27 5.51
C ALA A 386 -2.47 15.77 5.46
N ASN A 387 -2.13 16.51 6.52
CA ASN A 387 -2.31 17.96 6.62
C ASN A 387 -1.49 18.72 5.56
N CYS A 388 -0.26 18.27 5.27
CA CYS A 388 0.61 18.86 4.26
C CYS A 388 0.00 18.72 2.86
N ILE A 389 -0.48 17.52 2.50
CA ILE A 389 -1.17 17.30 1.23
C ILE A 389 -2.46 18.12 1.17
N ALA A 390 -3.25 18.15 2.25
CA ALA A 390 -4.49 18.93 2.31
C ALA A 390 -4.24 20.43 2.12
N SER A 391 -3.21 20.98 2.75
CA SER A 391 -2.79 22.38 2.63
C SER A 391 -2.36 22.72 1.20
N GLU A 392 -1.57 21.86 0.55
CA GLU A 392 -1.15 22.07 -0.84
C GLU A 392 -2.36 22.04 -1.79
N LEU A 393 -3.29 21.11 -1.60
CA LEU A 393 -4.52 21.04 -2.38
C LEU A 393 -5.37 22.30 -2.20
N ALA A 394 -5.57 22.73 -0.95
CA ALA A 394 -6.30 23.96 -0.65
C ALA A 394 -5.61 25.20 -1.24
N HIS A 395 -4.27 25.21 -1.29
CA HIS A 395 -3.51 26.27 -1.94
C HIS A 395 -3.77 26.29 -3.45
N THR A 396 -3.78 25.14 -4.13
CA THR A 396 -3.99 25.07 -5.58
C THR A 396 -5.36 25.60 -6.01
N THR A 397 -6.38 25.47 -5.16
CA THR A 397 -7.76 25.90 -5.42
C THR A 397 -8.02 27.38 -5.09
N LYS A 398 -7.05 28.11 -4.51
CA LYS A 398 -7.26 29.53 -4.14
C LYS A 398 -7.38 30.42 -5.39
N SER A 399 -8.36 31.31 -5.36
CA SER A 399 -8.59 32.32 -6.40
C SER A 399 -7.36 33.22 -6.64
N ASN A 400 -6.51 33.42 -5.63
CA ASN A 400 -5.29 34.23 -5.76
C ASN A 400 -4.27 33.67 -6.77
N ASN A 401 -4.44 32.42 -7.22
CA ASN A 401 -3.59 31.84 -8.26
C ASN A 401 -3.95 32.30 -9.68
N TYR A 402 -5.09 33.00 -9.85
CA TYR A 402 -5.51 33.53 -11.15
C TYR A 402 -4.89 34.90 -11.43
N SER A 403 -4.74 35.24 -12.71
CA SER A 403 -4.33 36.59 -13.11
C SER A 403 -5.34 37.63 -12.62
N VAL A 404 -4.87 38.84 -12.34
CA VAL A 404 -5.73 39.97 -11.94
C VAL A 404 -6.84 40.22 -12.99
N SER A 405 -6.51 40.09 -14.28
CA SER A 405 -7.47 40.22 -15.37
C SER A 405 -8.58 39.17 -15.32
N PHE A 406 -8.24 37.91 -15.05
CA PHE A 406 -9.22 36.83 -14.94
C PHE A 406 -10.08 36.98 -13.69
N LEU A 407 -9.50 37.40 -12.56
CA LEU A 407 -10.26 37.69 -11.35
C LEU A 407 -11.30 38.78 -11.59
N HIS A 408 -10.93 39.87 -12.28
CA HIS A 408 -11.87 40.92 -12.63
C HIS A 408 -13.02 40.41 -13.54
N HIS A 409 -12.68 39.59 -14.53
CA HIS A 409 -13.69 38.94 -15.38
C HIS A 409 -14.62 38.05 -14.54
N LYS A 410 -14.06 37.15 -13.72
CA LYS A 410 -14.80 36.25 -12.83
C LYS A 410 -15.75 37.02 -11.92
N PHE A 411 -15.28 38.06 -11.22
CA PHE A 411 -16.11 38.87 -10.34
C PHE A 411 -17.24 39.58 -11.09
N THR A 412 -16.98 40.05 -12.31
CA THR A 412 -18.02 40.67 -13.15
C THR A 412 -19.06 39.64 -13.59
N SER A 413 -18.63 38.45 -14.02
CA SER A 413 -19.53 37.36 -14.42
C SER A 413 -20.35 36.82 -13.25
N GLU A 414 -19.76 36.63 -12.07
CA GLU A 414 -20.45 36.11 -10.87
C GLU A 414 -21.47 37.10 -10.29
N LYS A 415 -21.35 38.40 -10.58
CA LYS A 415 -22.37 39.41 -10.23
C LYS A 415 -23.65 39.27 -11.07
N GLN A 416 -23.60 38.59 -12.21
CA GLN A 416 -24.77 38.38 -13.03
C GLN A 416 -25.73 37.42 -12.31
N LYS A 417 -26.87 37.95 -11.85
CA LYS A 417 -27.90 37.14 -11.22
C LYS A 417 -28.44 36.12 -12.23
N LEU A 418 -28.35 34.84 -11.89
CA LEU A 418 -28.98 33.78 -12.67
C LEU A 418 -30.49 33.86 -12.48
N ASN A 419 -31.23 33.79 -13.60
CA ASN A 419 -32.68 33.73 -13.57
C ASN A 419 -33.13 32.29 -13.30
N PHE A 420 -33.59 32.03 -12.08
CA PHE A 420 -34.13 30.72 -11.68
C PHE A 420 -35.65 30.61 -11.93
N ASN A 421 -36.28 31.54 -12.65
CA ASN A 421 -37.69 31.45 -13.04
C ASN A 421 -37.85 30.37 -14.12
N CYS A 422 -37.88 29.13 -13.68
CA CYS A 422 -38.22 27.96 -14.48
C CYS A 422 -39.68 27.58 -14.21
N SER A 423 -40.34 27.01 -15.22
CA SER A 423 -41.66 26.40 -15.01
C SER A 423 -41.55 25.30 -13.93
N PRO A 424 -42.33 25.37 -12.84
CA PRO A 424 -42.36 24.30 -11.84
C PRO A 424 -42.86 22.98 -12.45
N TYR A 425 -43.54 23.05 -13.59
CA TYR A 425 -44.08 21.91 -14.32
C TYR A 425 -43.11 21.29 -15.32
N ALA A 426 -41.89 21.84 -15.46
CA ALA A 426 -40.87 21.24 -16.31
C ALA A 426 -40.63 19.78 -15.89
N PRO A 427 -40.52 18.81 -16.82
CA PRO A 427 -40.42 17.39 -16.48
C PRO A 427 -39.29 17.05 -15.49
N TYR A 428 -38.17 17.79 -15.54
CA TYR A 428 -37.03 17.57 -14.65
C TYR A 428 -37.24 18.10 -13.21
N ASN A 429 -38.22 18.97 -12.98
CA ASN A 429 -38.55 19.54 -11.67
C ASN A 429 -39.55 18.70 -10.85
N ARG A 430 -40.20 17.70 -11.46
CA ARG A 430 -41.18 16.82 -10.80
C ARG A 430 -40.53 15.95 -9.71
N ASP A 431 -41.34 15.30 -8.89
CA ASP A 431 -40.86 14.32 -7.90
C ASP A 431 -40.08 13.19 -8.58
N PHE A 432 -39.04 12.69 -7.90
CA PHE A 432 -38.40 11.43 -8.27
C PHE A 432 -39.37 10.28 -8.10
N THR A 433 -39.35 9.37 -9.07
CA THR A 433 -40.18 8.19 -9.08
C THR A 433 -39.44 6.98 -8.51
N PHE A 434 -40.19 6.00 -8.02
CA PHE A 434 -39.62 4.73 -7.55
C PHE A 434 -38.87 3.98 -8.66
N PHE A 435 -39.35 4.09 -9.90
CA PHE A 435 -38.68 3.54 -11.07
C PHE A 435 -37.31 4.16 -11.30
N GLU A 436 -37.17 5.48 -11.19
CA GLU A 436 -35.88 6.16 -11.32
C GLU A 436 -34.89 5.71 -10.24
N LEU A 437 -35.35 5.57 -8.99
CA LEU A 437 -34.52 5.07 -7.89
C LEU A 437 -34.05 3.63 -8.15
N LYS A 438 -34.97 2.71 -8.49
CA LYS A 438 -34.65 1.31 -8.79
C LYS A 438 -33.69 1.18 -9.98
N ARG A 439 -33.94 1.94 -11.06
CA ARG A 439 -33.06 1.97 -12.24
C ARG A 439 -31.68 2.52 -11.91
N CYS A 440 -31.59 3.54 -11.06
CA CYS A 440 -30.29 4.04 -10.61
C CYS A 440 -29.54 2.97 -9.80
N LEU A 441 -30.21 2.30 -8.87
CA LEU A 441 -29.63 1.22 -8.06
C LEU A 441 -29.17 0.03 -8.91
N SER A 442 -29.87 -0.34 -9.99
CA SER A 442 -29.46 -1.44 -10.87
C SER A 442 -28.22 -1.13 -11.71
N GLU A 443 -28.04 0.13 -12.09
CA GLU A 443 -26.91 0.57 -12.93
C GLU A 443 -25.68 1.03 -12.13
N ILE A 444 -25.76 1.08 -10.79
CA ILE A 444 -24.64 1.54 -9.96
C ILE A 444 -23.57 0.45 -9.84
N HIS A 445 -22.33 0.83 -10.17
CA HIS A 445 -21.17 0.00 -9.91
C HIS A 445 -20.72 0.13 -8.45
N ARG A 446 -20.18 -0.96 -7.90
CA ARG A 446 -19.61 -0.98 -6.55
C ARG A 446 -18.49 0.05 -6.43
N SER A 447 -18.62 0.96 -5.46
CA SER A 447 -17.62 1.98 -5.14
C SER A 447 -17.32 1.98 -3.64
N SER A 448 -16.28 2.70 -3.24
CA SER A 448 -15.95 2.91 -1.82
C SER A 448 -16.98 3.84 -1.16
N PRO A 449 -17.37 3.57 0.10
CA PRO A 449 -18.29 4.44 0.84
C PRO A 449 -17.64 5.79 1.18
N GLY A 450 -18.47 6.76 1.54
CA GLY A 450 -18.04 8.06 2.07
C GLY A 450 -17.78 8.02 3.58
N PRO A 451 -17.68 9.20 4.23
CA PRO A 451 -17.58 9.33 5.69
C PRO A 451 -18.61 8.51 6.49
N ASP A 452 -19.81 8.33 5.95
CA ASP A 452 -20.91 7.59 6.59
C ASP A 452 -20.72 6.07 6.65
N ASN A 453 -19.71 5.52 5.95
CA ASN A 453 -19.48 4.07 5.78
C ASN A 453 -20.64 3.29 5.13
N ILE A 454 -21.62 3.96 4.53
CA ILE A 454 -22.74 3.32 3.82
C ILE A 454 -22.30 2.99 2.41
N SER A 455 -22.49 1.72 2.03
CA SER A 455 -22.17 1.24 0.68
C SER A 455 -23.44 1.06 -0.16
N TYR A 456 -23.28 1.12 -1.49
CA TYR A 456 -24.38 0.77 -2.41
C TYR A 456 -24.94 -0.64 -2.20
N ASN A 457 -24.10 -1.59 -1.80
CA ASN A 457 -24.57 -2.95 -1.49
C ASN A 457 -25.59 -2.95 -0.34
N MET A 458 -25.42 -2.10 0.68
CA MET A 458 -26.38 -2.01 1.78
C MET A 458 -27.72 -1.48 1.28
N ILE A 459 -27.69 -0.41 0.48
CA ILE A 459 -28.89 0.24 -0.06
C ILE A 459 -29.64 -0.70 -1.04
N GLN A 460 -28.90 -1.47 -1.84
CA GLN A 460 -29.48 -2.45 -2.77
C GLN A 460 -30.24 -3.60 -2.08
N HIS A 461 -29.96 -3.88 -0.80
CA HIS A 461 -30.62 -4.95 -0.02
C HIS A 461 -31.69 -4.43 0.95
N LEU A 462 -32.07 -3.16 0.83
CA LEU A 462 -33.22 -2.62 1.54
C LEU A 462 -34.53 -3.21 1.01
N SER A 463 -35.53 -3.32 1.89
CA SER A 463 -36.90 -3.68 1.49
C SER A 463 -37.50 -2.60 0.60
N ASP A 464 -38.49 -2.98 -0.23
CA ASP A 464 -39.19 -2.01 -1.08
C ASP A 464 -39.85 -0.91 -0.25
N GLU A 465 -40.42 -1.24 0.91
CA GLU A 465 -40.95 -0.26 1.87
C GLU A 465 -39.89 0.76 2.31
N SER A 466 -38.70 0.28 2.72
CA SER A 466 -37.60 1.16 3.12
C SER A 466 -37.10 2.02 1.96
N LEU A 467 -37.10 1.48 0.73
CA LEU A 467 -36.75 2.25 -0.46
C LEU A 467 -37.79 3.32 -0.81
N HIS A 468 -39.09 3.07 -0.56
CA HIS A 468 -40.13 4.09 -0.72
C HIS A 468 -39.95 5.22 0.31
N ASN A 469 -39.62 4.88 1.57
CA ASN A 469 -39.34 5.90 2.59
C ASN A 469 -38.04 6.68 2.29
N LEU A 470 -37.02 6.03 1.72
CA LEU A 470 -35.83 6.72 1.23
C LEU A 470 -36.14 7.63 0.03
N LEU A 471 -37.00 7.20 -0.90
CA LEU A 471 -37.47 8.03 -2.01
C LEU A 471 -38.23 9.27 -1.50
N PHE A 472 -39.09 9.07 -0.50
CA PHE A 472 -39.80 10.16 0.15
C PHE A 472 -38.82 11.19 0.74
N LEU A 473 -37.76 10.73 1.41
CA LEU A 473 -36.69 11.62 1.89
C LEU A 473 -36.00 12.37 0.74
N TYR A 474 -35.70 11.71 -0.38
CA TYR A 474 -35.13 12.40 -1.56
C TYR A 474 -36.05 13.48 -2.13
N ASN A 475 -37.36 13.21 -2.20
CA ASN A 475 -38.33 14.22 -2.66
C ASN A 475 -38.48 15.36 -1.65
N ARG A 476 -38.39 15.09 -0.35
CA ARG A 476 -38.31 16.15 0.67
C ARG A 476 -37.09 17.05 0.46
N ILE A 477 -35.90 16.47 0.29
CA ILE A 477 -34.66 17.21 -0.01
C ILE A 477 -34.84 18.10 -1.25
N TRP A 478 -35.48 17.57 -2.29
CA TRP A 478 -35.75 18.28 -3.53
C TRP A 478 -36.69 19.48 -3.34
N HIS A 479 -37.79 19.30 -2.60
CA HIS A 479 -38.81 20.34 -2.37
C HIS A 479 -38.40 21.39 -1.34
N GLU A 480 -37.81 20.96 -0.23
CA GLU A 480 -37.38 21.84 0.86
C GLU A 480 -36.13 22.65 0.50
N ARG A 481 -35.47 22.31 -0.62
CA ARG A 481 -34.21 22.94 -1.07
C ARG A 481 -33.12 22.92 0.00
N SER A 482 -33.18 21.92 0.87
CA SER A 482 -32.28 21.73 1.99
C SER A 482 -31.41 20.52 1.73
N PHE A 483 -30.11 20.76 1.52
CA PHE A 483 -29.14 19.70 1.23
C PHE A 483 -28.43 19.27 2.52
N PRO A 484 -28.38 17.96 2.84
CA PRO A 484 -27.79 17.48 4.09
C PRO A 484 -26.35 17.94 4.27
N SER A 485 -26.03 18.51 5.44
CA SER A 485 -24.69 18.98 5.79
C SER A 485 -23.66 17.85 5.77
N SER A 486 -24.02 16.66 6.23
CA SER A 486 -23.17 15.46 6.21
C SER A 486 -22.77 15.03 4.80
N TRP A 487 -23.56 15.38 3.77
CA TRP A 487 -23.27 15.04 2.38
C TRP A 487 -22.33 16.05 1.70
N GLN A 488 -22.08 17.20 2.32
CA GLN A 488 -21.08 18.18 1.88
C GLN A 488 -19.65 17.78 2.27
N GLN A 489 -19.51 16.78 3.14
CA GLN A 489 -18.23 16.25 3.59
C GLN A 489 -17.78 15.07 2.73
N ALA A 490 -16.46 14.95 2.52
CA ALA A 490 -15.88 13.86 1.75
C ALA A 490 -14.50 13.45 2.30
N ILE A 491 -14.19 12.15 2.22
CA ILE A 491 -12.83 11.67 2.52
C ILE A 491 -11.97 11.87 1.27
N LYS A 492 -10.88 12.63 1.38
CA LYS A 492 -9.90 12.82 0.30
C LYS A 492 -8.82 11.74 0.39
N ILE A 493 -8.71 10.91 -0.64
CA ILE A 493 -7.65 9.89 -0.77
C ILE A 493 -6.61 10.39 -1.77
N PRO A 494 -5.37 10.66 -1.34
CA PRO A 494 -4.32 11.09 -2.25
C PRO A 494 -3.79 9.90 -3.07
N VAL A 495 -3.72 10.07 -4.38
CA VAL A 495 -3.18 9.07 -5.31
C VAL A 495 -2.02 9.68 -6.09
N LEU A 496 -0.84 9.07 -5.94
CA LEU A 496 0.37 9.52 -6.63
C LEU A 496 0.19 9.43 -8.16
N LYS A 497 0.59 10.50 -8.86
CA LYS A 497 0.67 10.53 -10.32
C LYS A 497 1.72 9.51 -10.81
N PRO A 498 1.42 8.69 -11.84
CA PRO A 498 2.40 7.73 -12.36
C PRO A 498 3.73 8.40 -12.74
N GLY A 499 4.85 7.80 -12.33
CA GLY A 499 6.20 8.27 -12.66
C GLY A 499 6.65 9.57 -11.97
N LYS A 500 5.86 10.13 -11.05
CA LYS A 500 6.22 11.36 -10.32
C LYS A 500 6.85 11.06 -8.97
N GLU A 501 7.64 12.02 -8.50
CA GLU A 501 8.41 11.96 -7.25
C GLU A 501 7.45 11.93 -6.04
N PRO A 502 7.50 10.88 -5.18
CA PRO A 502 6.53 10.70 -4.10
C PRO A 502 6.66 11.67 -2.92
N SER A 503 7.82 12.30 -2.70
CA SER A 503 8.05 13.14 -1.51
C SER A 503 7.47 14.55 -1.70
N ASN A 504 7.12 14.92 -2.93
CA ASN A 504 6.48 16.20 -3.24
C ASN A 504 4.94 16.10 -3.16
N PRO A 505 4.27 16.89 -2.30
CA PRO A 505 2.82 16.87 -2.14
C PRO A 505 2.05 17.24 -3.43
N ARG A 506 2.64 18.01 -4.36
CA ARG A 506 2.02 18.42 -5.64
C ARG A 506 1.80 17.27 -6.63
N ASN A 507 2.48 16.15 -6.38
CA ASN A 507 2.42 14.98 -7.25
C ASN A 507 1.25 14.05 -6.92
N TYR A 508 0.42 14.38 -5.94
CA TYR A 508 -0.77 13.62 -5.58
C TYR A 508 -2.03 14.20 -6.22
N ARG A 509 -2.94 13.33 -6.66
CA ARG A 509 -4.29 13.67 -7.11
C ARG A 509 -5.29 13.34 -5.98
N PRO A 510 -6.21 14.25 -5.62
CA PRO A 510 -7.23 13.93 -4.64
C PRO A 510 -8.35 13.10 -5.27
N ILE A 511 -8.70 11.96 -4.66
CA ILE A 511 -9.95 11.25 -4.95
C ILE A 511 -10.92 11.52 -3.80
N ALA A 512 -12.05 12.15 -4.08
CA ALA A 512 -13.09 12.40 -3.09
C ALA A 512 -14.04 11.21 -2.97
N LEU A 513 -14.17 10.68 -1.75
CA LEU A 513 -15.18 9.68 -1.41
C LEU A 513 -16.36 10.38 -0.73
N THR A 514 -17.40 10.69 -1.51
CA THR A 514 -18.68 11.22 -1.01
C THR A 514 -19.66 10.09 -0.63
N ASN A 515 -20.67 10.43 0.18
CA ASN A 515 -21.66 9.47 0.70
C ASN A 515 -22.45 8.79 -0.44
N CYS A 516 -22.71 7.48 -0.28
CA CYS A 516 -23.41 6.71 -1.32
C CYS A 516 -24.87 7.16 -1.51
N MET A 517 -25.55 7.54 -0.43
CA MET A 517 -26.92 8.07 -0.51
C MET A 517 -26.98 9.40 -1.28
N CYS A 518 -25.99 10.27 -1.09
CA CYS A 518 -25.83 11.51 -1.86
C CYS A 518 -25.68 11.21 -3.37
N LYS A 519 -24.74 10.33 -3.73
CA LYS A 519 -24.48 9.96 -5.13
C LYS A 519 -25.69 9.38 -5.86
N ILE A 520 -26.62 8.73 -5.15
CA ILE A 520 -27.85 8.20 -5.76
C ILE A 520 -28.76 9.36 -6.18
N LEU A 521 -28.97 10.34 -5.29
CA LEU A 521 -29.74 11.54 -5.59
C LEU A 521 -29.11 12.31 -6.77
N GLU A 522 -27.80 12.55 -6.71
CA GLU A 522 -27.05 13.22 -7.78
C GLU A 522 -27.19 12.47 -9.11
N LYS A 523 -27.16 11.13 -9.12
CA LYS A 523 -27.32 10.32 -10.33
C LYS A 523 -28.73 10.43 -10.91
N MET A 524 -29.77 10.45 -10.09
CA MET A 524 -31.15 10.66 -10.57
C MET A 524 -31.30 12.05 -11.19
N ALA A 525 -30.81 13.09 -10.51
CA ALA A 525 -30.82 14.46 -11.03
C ALA A 525 -30.01 14.59 -12.32
N ASN A 526 -28.81 14.00 -12.38
CA ASN A 526 -27.94 14.03 -13.55
C ASN A 526 -28.59 13.37 -14.77
N LYS A 527 -29.28 12.24 -14.59
CA LYS A 527 -30.00 11.58 -15.69
C LYS A 527 -31.08 12.47 -16.30
N ARG A 528 -31.86 13.16 -15.47
CA ARG A 528 -32.87 14.12 -15.94
C ARG A 528 -32.24 15.27 -16.70
N LEU A 529 -31.15 15.83 -16.15
CA LEU A 529 -30.43 16.93 -16.76
C LEU A 529 -29.84 16.53 -18.12
N VAL A 530 -29.14 15.40 -18.21
CA VAL A 530 -28.55 14.90 -19.45
C VAL A 530 -29.65 14.61 -20.49
N TYR A 531 -30.76 13.98 -20.08
CA TYR A 531 -31.90 13.75 -20.99
C TYR A 531 -32.42 15.07 -21.57
N TYR A 532 -32.61 16.09 -20.73
CA TYR A 532 -33.06 17.40 -21.18
C TYR A 532 -32.05 18.08 -22.13
N LEU A 533 -30.76 18.07 -21.78
CA LEU A 533 -29.70 18.66 -22.59
C LEU A 533 -29.58 18.01 -23.98
N GLU A 534 -29.67 16.68 -24.04
CA GLU A 534 -29.61 15.92 -25.30
C GLU A 534 -30.86 16.13 -26.16
N THR A 535 -32.05 16.04 -25.55
CA THR A 535 -33.33 16.15 -26.28
C THR A 535 -33.50 17.54 -26.90
N ASN A 536 -32.95 18.58 -26.26
CA ASN A 536 -33.00 19.95 -26.76
C ASN A 536 -31.76 20.37 -27.55
N GLY A 537 -30.80 19.47 -27.80
CA GLY A 537 -29.60 19.78 -28.59
C GLY A 537 -28.69 20.85 -27.96
N LEU A 538 -28.67 20.96 -26.63
CA LEU A 538 -27.93 22.00 -25.89
C LEU A 538 -26.44 21.67 -25.69
N LEU A 539 -26.03 20.43 -25.98
CA LEU A 539 -24.63 20.02 -25.98
C LEU A 539 -24.02 20.21 -27.36
N SER A 540 -22.78 20.73 -27.40
CA SER A 540 -22.03 20.86 -28.64
C SER A 540 -21.89 19.50 -29.36
N PRO A 541 -22.08 19.45 -30.69
CA PRO A 541 -21.89 18.21 -31.45
C PRO A 541 -20.44 17.69 -31.39
N PHE A 542 -19.48 18.56 -31.08
CA PHE A 542 -18.06 18.22 -30.95
C PHE A 542 -17.66 17.72 -29.55
N GLN A 543 -18.59 17.75 -28.58
CA GLN A 543 -18.35 17.20 -27.25
C GLN A 543 -18.61 15.68 -27.24
N SER A 544 -17.53 14.90 -27.20
CA SER A 544 -17.60 13.44 -27.03
C SER A 544 -17.41 12.98 -25.58
N GLY A 545 -16.79 13.81 -24.73
CA GLY A 545 -16.56 13.49 -23.33
C GLY A 545 -17.84 13.48 -22.51
N PHE A 546 -17.98 12.48 -21.62
CA PHE A 546 -19.12 12.29 -20.70
C PHE A 546 -20.50 12.21 -21.36
N ARG A 547 -20.54 11.88 -22.66
CA ARG A 547 -21.76 11.82 -23.45
C ARG A 547 -22.12 10.37 -23.78
N GLN A 548 -23.38 10.00 -23.56
CA GLN A 548 -23.83 8.63 -23.82
C GLN A 548 -23.74 8.31 -25.32
N GLY A 549 -23.23 7.12 -25.66
CA GLY A 549 -23.09 6.69 -27.06
C GLY A 549 -21.91 7.33 -27.82
N ARG A 550 -21.10 8.16 -27.16
CA ARG A 550 -19.85 8.70 -27.71
C ARG A 550 -18.64 8.12 -27.00
N SER A 551 -17.49 8.17 -27.66
CA SER A 551 -16.22 7.66 -27.19
C SER A 551 -15.05 8.50 -27.74
N THR A 552 -13.84 8.22 -27.26
CA THR A 552 -12.63 8.84 -27.81
C THR A 552 -12.37 8.43 -29.26
N ILE A 553 -12.98 7.35 -29.73
CA ILE A 553 -12.85 6.87 -31.12
C ILE A 553 -13.54 7.85 -32.07
N ASP A 554 -14.67 8.44 -31.69
CA ASP A 554 -15.39 9.41 -32.53
C ASP A 554 -14.50 10.62 -32.87
N ASN A 555 -13.76 11.13 -31.88
CA ASN A 555 -12.84 12.25 -32.08
C ASN A 555 -11.61 11.84 -32.91
N LEU A 556 -11.11 10.61 -32.75
CA LEU A 556 -10.01 10.09 -33.57
C LEU A 556 -10.43 9.96 -35.03
N LEU A 557 -11.63 9.42 -35.29
CA LEU A 557 -12.19 9.30 -36.63
C LEU A 557 -12.42 10.68 -37.27
N ALA A 558 -12.92 11.66 -36.50
CA ALA A 558 -13.08 13.02 -36.99
C ALA A 558 -11.73 13.63 -37.43
N LEU A 559 -10.70 13.51 -36.59
CA LEU A 559 -9.35 13.99 -36.91
C LEU A 559 -8.75 13.26 -38.12
N GLU A 560 -8.86 11.94 -38.17
CA GLU A 560 -8.38 11.13 -39.29
C GLU A 560 -9.07 11.53 -40.61
N THR A 561 -10.38 11.77 -40.56
CA THR A 561 -11.17 12.18 -41.71
C THR A 561 -10.71 13.54 -42.24
N GLU A 562 -10.48 14.52 -41.36
CA GLU A 562 -9.94 15.83 -41.75
C GLU A 562 -8.55 15.72 -42.40
N ILE A 563 -7.67 14.89 -41.83
CA ILE A 563 -6.34 14.63 -42.40
C ILE A 563 -6.46 14.02 -43.80
N ARG A 564 -7.32 13.01 -43.98
CA ARG A 564 -7.55 12.37 -45.28
C ARG A 564 -8.13 13.34 -46.31
N ASN A 565 -9.10 14.15 -45.91
CA ASN A 565 -9.71 15.16 -46.77
C ASN A 565 -8.70 16.21 -47.22
N ALA A 566 -7.83 16.67 -46.32
CA ALA A 566 -6.76 17.60 -46.66
C ALA A 566 -5.80 16.99 -47.69
N PHE A 567 -5.41 15.72 -47.54
CA PHE A 567 -4.58 15.03 -48.54
C PHE A 567 -5.25 14.95 -49.92
N ILE A 568 -6.53 14.58 -49.98
CA ILE A 568 -7.29 14.51 -51.24
C ILE A 568 -7.34 15.88 -51.92
N ARG A 569 -7.53 16.95 -51.14
CA ARG A 569 -7.62 18.33 -51.63
C ARG A 569 -6.25 19.00 -51.85
N ARG A 570 -5.14 18.30 -51.61
CA ARG A 570 -3.77 18.84 -51.64
C ARG A 570 -3.58 20.06 -50.73
N GLN A 571 -4.26 20.05 -49.58
CA GLN A 571 -4.17 21.08 -48.54
C GLN A 571 -3.33 20.59 -47.37
N LEU A 572 -2.86 21.52 -46.54
CA LEU A 572 -2.19 21.22 -45.27
C LEU A 572 -3.22 21.19 -44.14
N ALA A 573 -3.23 20.13 -43.34
CA ALA A 573 -4.01 20.06 -42.10
C ALA A 573 -3.15 20.44 -40.90
N VAL A 574 -3.58 21.43 -40.12
CA VAL A 574 -2.90 21.87 -38.89
C VAL A 574 -3.79 21.55 -37.69
N GLY A 575 -3.27 20.75 -36.76
CA GLY A 575 -3.96 20.43 -35.50
C GLY A 575 -3.38 21.21 -34.33
N ILE A 576 -4.23 21.89 -33.56
CA ILE A 576 -3.85 22.56 -32.31
C ILE A 576 -4.52 21.81 -31.16
N PHE A 577 -3.72 21.31 -30.22
CA PHE A 577 -4.19 20.58 -29.05
C PHE A 577 -3.88 21.36 -27.79
N PHE A 578 -4.92 21.66 -27.00
CA PHE A 578 -4.78 22.32 -25.71
C PHE A 578 -4.78 21.28 -24.59
N ASP A 579 -3.69 21.23 -23.82
CA ASP A 579 -3.64 20.46 -22.58
C ASP A 579 -3.85 21.40 -21.38
N ILE A 580 -5.00 21.25 -20.72
CA ILE A 580 -5.36 22.10 -19.59
C ILE A 580 -4.79 21.49 -18.31
N GLU A 581 -3.76 22.13 -17.76
CA GLU A 581 -3.13 21.67 -16.53
C GLU A 581 -4.10 21.77 -15.34
N LYS A 582 -4.34 20.64 -14.67
CA LYS A 582 -5.20 20.52 -13.47
C LYS A 582 -6.64 21.00 -13.72
N ALA A 583 -7.19 20.69 -14.89
CA ALA A 583 -8.54 21.11 -15.28
C ALA A 583 -9.62 20.89 -14.20
N TYR A 584 -9.61 19.77 -13.47
CA TYR A 584 -10.61 19.51 -12.42
C TYR A 584 -10.30 20.17 -11.06
N ASP A 585 -9.04 20.49 -10.78
CA ASP A 585 -8.65 21.13 -9.51
C ASP A 585 -8.72 22.67 -9.62
N ARG A 586 -8.71 23.20 -10.85
CA ARG A 586 -8.78 24.64 -11.18
C ARG A 586 -10.09 25.08 -11.83
N ALA A 587 -11.04 24.16 -12.06
CA ALA A 587 -12.35 24.47 -12.63
C ALA A 587 -13.30 25.12 -11.61
#